data_AF-A0A0M9UD54-F1
#
_entry.id   AF-A0A0M9UD54-F1
#
_cell.length_a   1.000
_cell.length_b   1.000
_cell.length_c   1.000
_cell.angle_alpha   90.00
_cell.angle_beta   90.00
_cell.angle_gamma   90.00
#
_symmetry.space_group_name_H-M   'P 1'
#
loop_
_entity.id
_entity.type
_entity.pdbx_description
1 polymer ?
#
loop_
_entity_poly.entity_id
_entity_poly.type
_entity_poly.pdbx_seq_one_letter_code
_entity_poly.pdbx_strand_id
1 'polypeptide(L)'
;MARLLWEGHTWLSVEVAFFSLTTPRVPDAVARAARLGARRLVLAPHFLFTGLTLQWVREQAEAAAQEWGVEFIAAEHMGLHPLLFDLLNVRLEEVLHGRTAMNCDACKYRFPFAGMEAAVGQPQTSDEEHGLRGIA
;
A
#
# COMPACT_ATOMS: atom_id res chain seq x y z
N MET A 1 2.92 -0.91 -2.09
CA MET A 1 1.96 -1.48 -1.10
C MET A 1 0.68 -2.00 -1.73
N ALA A 2 -0.08 -1.19 -2.50
CA ALA A 2 -1.37 -1.63 -3.07
C ALA A 2 -1.31 -2.97 -3.84
N ARG A 3 -0.23 -3.19 -4.60
CA ARG A 3 -0.02 -4.47 -5.30
C ARG A 3 0.10 -5.67 -4.35
N LEU A 4 0.88 -5.55 -3.28
CA LEU A 4 1.04 -6.59 -2.27
C LEU A 4 -0.28 -6.88 -1.55
N LEU A 5 -1.04 -5.83 -1.24
CA LEU A 5 -2.36 -5.96 -0.63
C LEU A 5 -3.32 -6.71 -1.55
N TRP A 6 -3.30 -6.42 -2.85
CA TRP A 6 -4.13 -7.09 -3.84
C TRP A 6 -3.74 -8.58 -3.98
N GLU A 7 -2.45 -8.88 -4.12
CA GLU A 7 -1.98 -10.27 -4.27
C GLU A 7 -2.26 -11.13 -3.03
N GLY A 8 -2.27 -10.53 -1.84
CA GLY A 8 -2.55 -11.22 -0.59
C GLY A 8 -4.04 -11.50 -0.31
N HIS A 9 -4.96 -11.02 -1.16
CA HIS A 9 -6.40 -11.12 -0.93
C HIS A 9 -7.17 -11.50 -2.20
N THR A 10 -8.37 -12.04 -2.03
CA THR A 10 -9.26 -12.43 -3.14
C THR A 10 -10.14 -11.27 -3.62
N TRP A 11 -9.64 -10.04 -3.60
CA TRP A 11 -10.39 -8.86 -4.01
C TRP A 11 -10.39 -8.71 -5.54
N LEU A 12 -11.48 -8.18 -6.09
CA LEU A 12 -11.64 -7.99 -7.54
C LEU A 12 -10.55 -7.06 -8.10
N SER A 13 -10.30 -5.94 -7.42
CA SER A 13 -9.29 -4.97 -7.79
C SER A 13 -8.87 -4.14 -6.57
N VAL A 14 -7.73 -3.46 -6.69
CA VAL A 14 -7.28 -2.43 -5.75
C VAL A 14 -6.92 -1.18 -6.54
N GLU A 15 -7.59 -0.08 -6.24
CA GLU A 15 -7.32 1.24 -6.80
C GLU A 15 -6.47 2.06 -5.82
N VAL A 16 -5.43 2.73 -6.32
CA VAL A 16 -4.68 3.72 -5.53
C VAL A 16 -5.25 5.08 -5.85
N ALA A 17 -5.49 5.91 -4.83
CA ALA A 17 -5.96 7.27 -4.99
C ALA A 17 -5.27 8.20 -4.01
N PHE A 18 -5.18 9.48 -4.38
CA PHE A 18 -4.50 10.50 -3.62
C PHE A 18 -5.42 11.70 -3.37
N PHE A 19 -5.24 12.35 -2.23
CA PHE A 19 -6.08 13.48 -1.85
C PHE A 19 -5.70 14.79 -2.58
N SER A 20 -4.40 15.07 -2.72
CA SER A 20 -3.94 16.42 -3.12
C SER A 20 -2.82 16.40 -4.17
N LEU A 21 -1.63 15.88 -3.83
CA LEU A 21 -0.40 16.17 -4.57
C LEU A 21 -0.24 15.44 -5.90
N THR A 22 -0.96 14.35 -6.11
CA THR A 22 -0.80 13.51 -7.29
C THR A 22 -2.11 12.83 -7.67
N THR A 23 -2.11 12.10 -8.77
CA THR A 23 -3.27 11.46 -9.37
C THR A 23 -3.12 9.92 -9.35
N PRO A 24 -4.24 9.18 -9.46
CA PRO A 24 -5.62 9.65 -9.59
C PRO A 24 -6.17 10.26 -8.28
N ARG A 25 -7.13 11.18 -8.37
CA ARG A 25 -7.81 11.69 -7.17
C ARG A 25 -8.81 10.65 -6.66
N VAL A 26 -9.26 10.84 -5.43
CA VAL A 26 -10.26 9.96 -4.79
C VAL A 26 -11.52 9.75 -5.65
N PRO A 27 -12.18 10.79 -6.17
CA PRO A 27 -13.37 10.60 -7.02
C PRO A 27 -13.07 9.85 -8.32
N ASP A 28 -11.90 10.11 -8.95
CA ASP A 28 -11.50 9.47 -10.20
C ASP A 28 -11.33 7.96 -10.02
N ALA A 29 -10.73 7.55 -8.90
CA ALA A 29 -10.54 6.14 -8.57
C ALA A 29 -11.87 5.42 -8.28
N VAL A 30 -12.79 6.07 -7.57
CA VAL A 30 -14.15 5.55 -7.33
C VAL A 30 -14.89 5.37 -8.65
N ALA A 31 -14.88 6.40 -9.51
CA ALA A 31 -15.53 6.35 -10.82
C ALA A 31 -14.94 5.24 -11.70
N ARG A 32 -13.62 5.05 -11.67
CA ARG A 32 -12.95 3.96 -12.39
C ARG A 32 -13.38 2.60 -11.88
N ALA A 33 -13.36 2.39 -10.55
CA ALA A 33 -13.80 1.14 -9.94
C ALA A 33 -15.26 0.81 -10.31
N ALA A 34 -16.15 1.80 -10.24
CA ALA A 34 -17.55 1.64 -10.61
C ALA A 34 -17.72 1.24 -12.08
N ARG A 35 -17.02 1.91 -13.00
CA ARG A 35 -17.04 1.59 -14.44
C ARG A 35 -16.51 0.18 -14.75
N LEU A 36 -15.58 -0.31 -13.92
CA LEU A 36 -15.06 -1.69 -14.00
C LEU A 36 -15.98 -2.72 -13.33
N GLY A 37 -17.14 -2.31 -12.83
CA GLY A 37 -18.18 -3.20 -12.30
C GLY A 37 -18.14 -3.40 -10.79
N ALA A 38 -17.39 -2.60 -10.03
CA ALA A 38 -17.43 -2.65 -8.58
C ALA A 38 -18.83 -2.30 -8.06
N ARG A 39 -19.42 -3.21 -7.27
CA ARG A 39 -20.73 -3.00 -6.59
C ARG A 39 -20.59 -2.51 -5.15
N ARG A 40 -19.41 -2.75 -4.57
CA ARG A 40 -19.03 -2.34 -3.23
C ARG A 40 -17.60 -1.83 -3.26
N LEU A 41 -17.36 -0.71 -2.59
CA LEU A 41 -16.07 -0.07 -2.46
C LEU A 41 -15.70 0.02 -0.97
N VAL A 42 -14.50 -0.45 -0.65
CA VAL A 42 -13.90 -0.30 0.67
C VAL A 42 -12.77 0.73 0.59
N LEU A 43 -12.95 1.87 1.24
CA LEU A 43 -11.88 2.86 1.40
C LEU A 43 -10.96 2.41 2.54
N ALA A 44 -9.69 2.18 2.20
CA ALA A 44 -8.63 1.89 3.17
C ALA A 44 -7.68 3.08 3.29
N PRO A 45 -7.81 3.95 4.32
CA PRO A 45 -6.99 5.14 4.44
C PRO A 45 -5.55 4.79 4.88
N HIS A 46 -4.57 5.08 4.02
CA HIS A 46 -3.15 4.94 4.37
C HIS A 46 -2.64 6.15 5.16
N PHE A 47 -3.23 6.38 6.34
CA PHE A 47 -2.91 7.47 7.27
C PHE A 47 -2.57 6.91 8.65
N LEU A 48 -1.54 7.48 9.29
CA LEU A 48 -1.19 7.17 10.68
C LEU A 48 -2.08 7.90 11.69
N PHE A 49 -2.55 9.10 11.34
CA PHE A 49 -3.30 9.97 12.23
C PHE A 49 -4.63 10.38 11.61
N THR A 50 -5.57 10.72 12.47
CA THR A 50 -6.83 11.37 12.08
C THR A 50 -6.60 12.85 11.76
N GLY A 51 -7.66 13.53 11.30
CA GLY A 51 -7.66 14.96 11.02
C GLY A 51 -8.56 15.32 9.84
N LEU A 52 -8.60 16.61 9.49
CA LEU A 52 -9.45 17.14 8.42
C LEU A 52 -9.18 16.47 7.07
N THR A 53 -7.92 16.18 6.75
CA THR A 53 -7.58 15.51 5.48
C THR A 53 -8.25 14.15 5.35
N LEU A 54 -8.26 13.35 6.42
CA LEU A 54 -8.92 12.04 6.40
C LEU A 54 -10.45 12.20 6.28
N GLN A 55 -11.02 13.18 6.98
CA GLN A 55 -12.43 13.50 6.88
C GLN A 55 -12.81 13.86 5.42
N TRP A 56 -12.07 14.78 4.79
CA TRP A 56 -12.34 15.18 3.41
C TRP A 56 -12.16 14.05 2.40
N VAL A 57 -11.18 13.15 2.61
CA VAL A 57 -11.02 11.95 1.78
C VAL A 57 -12.26 11.05 1.88
N ARG A 58 -12.79 10.83 3.09
CA ARG A 58 -14.00 10.03 3.31
C ARG A 58 -15.21 10.67 2.65
N GLU A 59 -15.42 11.97 2.86
CA GLU A 59 -16.52 12.73 2.25
C GLU A 59 -16.46 12.69 0.72
N GLN A 60 -15.28 12.88 0.11
CA GLN A 60 -15.12 12.78 -1.34
C GLN A 60 -15.39 11.37 -1.88
N ALA A 61 -14.92 10.33 -1.18
CA ALA A 61 -15.13 8.96 -1.59
C ALA A 61 -16.60 8.55 -1.48
N GLU A 62 -17.26 8.93 -0.39
CA GLU A 62 -18.68 8.63 -0.15
C GLU A 62 -19.57 9.35 -1.16
N ALA A 63 -19.34 10.63 -1.40
CA ALA A 63 -20.09 11.40 -2.40
C ALA A 63 -19.94 10.80 -3.81
N ALA A 64 -18.72 10.41 -4.20
CA ALA A 64 -18.49 9.75 -5.48
C ALA A 64 -19.15 8.36 -5.53
N ALA A 65 -19.12 7.59 -4.45
CA ALA A 65 -19.76 6.28 -4.43
C ALA A 65 -21.29 6.40 -4.56
N GLN A 66 -21.89 7.41 -3.94
CA GLN A 66 -23.31 7.74 -4.10
C GLN A 66 -23.65 8.14 -5.55
N GLU A 67 -22.84 8.99 -6.18
CA GLU A 67 -23.01 9.38 -7.59
C GLU A 67 -23.02 8.17 -8.53
N TRP A 68 -22.15 7.19 -8.28
CA TRP A 68 -22.02 5.99 -9.09
C TRP A 68 -22.91 4.82 -8.64
N GLY A 69 -23.71 4.99 -7.58
CA GLY A 69 -24.59 3.95 -7.05
C GLY A 69 -23.87 2.72 -6.49
N VAL A 70 -22.67 2.90 -5.92
CA VAL A 70 -21.83 1.85 -5.36
C VAL A 70 -21.95 1.84 -3.83
N GLU A 71 -22.08 0.66 -3.22
CA GLU A 71 -22.06 0.54 -1.76
C GLU A 71 -20.70 0.98 -1.20
N PHE A 72 -20.70 1.86 -0.20
CA PHE A 72 -19.48 2.45 0.35
C PHE A 72 -19.23 2.01 1.79
N ILE A 73 -18.00 1.59 2.08
CA ILE A 73 -17.54 1.27 3.44
C ILE A 73 -16.19 1.96 3.64
N ALA A 74 -16.06 2.76 4.69
CA ALA A 74 -14.78 3.35 5.08
C ALA A 74 -14.16 2.57 6.25
N ALA A 75 -12.97 2.03 6.04
CA ALA A 75 -12.18 1.48 7.13
C ALA A 75 -11.63 2.60 8.03
N GLU A 76 -11.18 2.21 9.23
CA GLU A 76 -10.40 3.10 10.08
C GLU A 76 -9.01 3.35 9.49
N HIS A 77 -8.45 4.52 9.80
CA HIS A 77 -7.03 4.79 9.58
C HIS A 77 -6.17 3.86 10.45
N MET A 78 -4.88 3.70 10.11
CA MET A 78 -4.00 2.74 10.79
C MET A 78 -3.85 3.03 12.29
N GLY A 79 -3.84 4.31 12.67
CA GLY A 79 -3.72 4.73 14.06
C GLY A 79 -2.45 4.19 14.73
N LEU A 80 -2.54 3.93 16.04
CA LEU A 80 -1.46 3.37 16.85
C LEU A 80 -1.55 1.83 16.91
N HIS A 81 -1.46 1.18 15.74
CA HIS A 81 -1.52 -0.27 15.67
C HIS A 81 -0.28 -0.93 16.32
N PRO A 82 -0.41 -2.01 17.12
CA PRO A 82 0.72 -2.69 17.76
C PRO A 82 1.89 -3.03 16.82
N LEU A 83 1.57 -3.52 15.62
CA LEU A 83 2.58 -3.83 14.59
C LEU A 83 3.42 -2.63 14.13
N LEU A 84 2.92 -1.39 14.27
CA LEU A 84 3.72 -0.19 13.98
C LEU A 84 4.79 0.01 15.04
N PHE A 85 4.51 -0.30 16.31
CA PHE A 85 5.50 -0.25 17.38
C PHE A 85 6.54 -1.35 17.22
N ASP A 86 6.13 -2.54 16.81
CA ASP A 86 7.07 -3.63 16.48
C ASP A 86 8.00 -3.19 15.32
N LEU A 87 7.44 -2.55 14.29
CA LEU A 87 8.23 -2.01 13.18
C LEU A 87 9.18 -0.90 13.65
N LEU A 88 8.75 0.00 14.52
CA LEU A 88 9.61 1.04 15.10
C LEU A 88 10.77 0.43 15.89
N ASN A 89 10.52 -0.60 16.68
CA ASN A 89 11.56 -1.33 17.41
C ASN A 89 12.59 -1.95 16.45
N VAL A 90 12.14 -2.56 15.35
CA VAL A 90 13.04 -3.08 14.30
C VAL A 90 13.92 -1.96 13.74
N ARG A 91 13.36 -0.78 13.45
CA ARG A 91 14.15 0.36 12.94
C ARG A 91 15.12 0.92 13.97
N LEU A 92 14.73 0.96 15.25
CA LEU A 92 15.61 1.38 16.33
C LEU A 92 16.82 0.44 16.45
N GLU A 93 16.59 -0.87 16.48
CA GLU A 93 17.64 -1.88 16.55
C GLU A 93 18.60 -1.80 15.35
N GLU A 94 18.09 -1.56 14.14
CA GLU A 94 18.92 -1.34 12.94
C GLU A 94 19.87 -0.16 13.10
N VAL A 95 19.36 0.97 13.62
CA VAL A 95 20.16 2.18 13.85
C VAL A 95 21.22 1.93 14.92
N LEU A 96 20.85 1.33 16.06
CA LEU A 96 21.77 1.06 17.17
C LEU A 96 22.93 0.15 16.78
N HIS A 97 22.69 -0.78 15.85
CA HIS A 97 23.69 -1.73 15.39
C HIS A 97 24.38 -1.35 14.07
N GLY A 98 24.11 -0.16 13.53
CA GLY A 98 24.69 0.29 12.26
C GLY A 98 24.29 -0.58 11.06
N ARG A 99 23.14 -1.24 11.13
CA ARG A 99 22.59 -2.16 10.11
C ARG A 99 21.43 -1.54 9.34
N THR A 100 21.39 -0.22 9.21
CA THR A 100 20.36 0.48 8.45
C THR A 100 20.33 -0.05 7.02
N ALA A 101 19.32 -0.85 6.72
CA ALA A 101 19.12 -1.46 5.40
C ALA A 101 18.14 -0.63 4.56
N MET A 102 18.23 -0.77 3.24
CA MET A 102 17.26 -0.19 2.31
C MET A 102 15.83 -0.66 2.65
N ASN A 103 14.86 0.24 2.53
CA ASN A 103 13.45 0.04 2.94
C ASN A 103 12.61 -0.76 1.93
N CYS A 104 13.21 -1.69 1.18
CA CYS A 104 12.52 -2.44 0.15
C CYS A 104 11.61 -3.53 0.76
N ASP A 105 10.30 -3.28 0.81
CA ASP A 105 9.30 -4.20 1.38
C ASP A 105 9.18 -5.55 0.63
N ALA A 106 9.68 -5.62 -0.60
CA ALA A 106 9.69 -6.83 -1.43
C ALA A 106 11.11 -7.37 -1.68
N CYS A 107 12.06 -7.08 -0.79
CA CYS A 107 13.44 -7.54 -0.95
C CYS A 107 13.59 -9.01 -0.56
N LYS A 108 13.94 -9.87 -1.52
CA LYS A 108 14.27 -11.30 -1.30
C LYS A 108 15.39 -11.53 -0.28
N TYR A 109 16.29 -10.55 -0.13
CA TYR A 109 17.40 -10.62 0.82
C TYR A 109 16.96 -10.33 2.27
N ARG A 110 15.72 -9.88 2.49
CA ARG A 110 15.22 -9.46 3.80
C ARG A 110 13.99 -10.24 4.26
N PHE A 111 13.10 -10.57 3.34
CA PHE A 111 11.89 -11.31 3.64
C PHE A 111 11.96 -12.73 3.06
N PRO A 112 11.56 -13.76 3.83
CA PRO A 112 11.55 -15.14 3.36
C PRO A 112 10.37 -15.37 2.43
N PHE A 113 10.45 -14.86 1.20
CA PHE A 113 9.50 -15.19 0.15
C PHE A 113 9.65 -16.66 -0.23
N ALA A 114 8.53 -17.30 -0.55
CA ALA A 114 8.51 -18.70 -0.97
C ALA A 114 9.47 -18.93 -2.15
N GLY A 115 10.42 -19.86 -1.98
CA GLY A 115 11.43 -20.19 -2.97
C GLY A 115 12.65 -19.26 -2.99
N MET A 116 12.73 -18.30 -2.06
CA MET A 116 13.83 -17.33 -1.92
C MET A 116 14.43 -17.32 -0.51
N GLU A 117 14.10 -18.30 0.32
CA GLU A 117 14.47 -18.36 1.74
C GLU A 117 16.00 -18.35 1.94
N ALA A 118 16.74 -18.98 1.04
CA ALA A 118 18.21 -19.02 1.07
C ALA A 118 18.87 -17.65 0.82
N ALA A 119 18.15 -16.70 0.23
CA ALA A 119 18.67 -15.37 -0.04
C ALA A 119 18.63 -14.45 1.18
N VAL A 120 17.84 -14.78 2.21
CA VAL A 120 17.65 -13.92 3.38
C VAL A 120 18.96 -13.76 4.15
N GLY A 121 19.35 -12.52 4.42
CA GLY A 121 20.59 -12.17 5.12
C GLY A 121 21.84 -12.17 4.24
N GLN A 122 21.75 -12.60 2.98
CA GLN A 122 22.86 -12.49 2.03
C GLN A 122 23.06 -11.04 1.58
N PRO A 123 24.29 -10.64 1.21
CA PRO A 123 24.52 -9.36 0.56
C PRO A 123 23.66 -9.23 -0.70
N GLN A 124 23.02 -8.08 -0.88
CA GLN A 124 22.29 -7.80 -2.11
C GLN A 124 23.29 -7.72 -3.27
N THR A 125 23.20 -8.68 -4.20
CA THR A 125 23.90 -8.64 -5.48
C THR A 125 22.91 -8.30 -6.59
N SER A 126 23.33 -7.50 -7.57
CA SER A 126 22.66 -7.41 -8.86
C SER A 126 23.21 -8.52 -9.74
N ASP A 127 22.31 -9.30 -10.32
CA ASP A 127 22.62 -10.16 -11.45
C ASP A 127 22.85 -9.28 -12.68
N GLU A 128 24.09 -9.21 -13.16
CA GLU A 128 24.49 -8.43 -14.35
C GLU A 128 23.74 -8.86 -15.63
N GLU A 129 23.11 -10.04 -15.63
CA GLU A 129 22.40 -10.61 -16.78
C GLU A 129 20.94 -10.18 -16.92
N HIS A 130 20.29 -9.66 -15.87
CA HIS A 130 18.90 -9.19 -15.95
C HIS A 130 18.85 -7.67 -15.99
N GLY A 131 19.21 -7.14 -17.16
CA GLY A 131 18.90 -5.76 -17.52
C GLY A 131 17.46 -5.41 -17.15
N LEU A 132 17.29 -4.22 -16.57
CA LEU A 132 16.01 -3.58 -16.28
C LEU A 132 15.00 -3.96 -17.38
N ARG A 133 14.00 -4.80 -17.05
CA ARG A 133 12.89 -5.07 -17.96
C ARG A 133 12.18 -3.74 -18.22
N GLY A 134 12.52 -3.10 -19.33
CA GLY A 134 11.85 -1.87 -19.77
C GLY A 134 12.75 -0.79 -20.32
N ILE A 135 13.59 -1.10 -21.33
CA ILE A 135 13.90 -0.19 -22.45
C ILE A 135 14.54 -1.00 -23.57
N ALA A 136 13.82 -1.10 -24.69
CA ALA A 136 14.37 -1.28 -26.03
C ALA A 136 13.83 -0.11 -26.88
#